data_AF-A0A3B4TUZ8-F1
#
_entry.id   AF-A0A3B4TUZ8-F1
#
_cell.length_a   1.000
_cell.length_b   1.000
_cell.length_c   1.000
_cell.angle_alpha   90.00
_cell.angle_beta   90.00
_cell.angle_gamma   90.00
#
_symmetry.space_group_name_H-M   'P 1'
#
loop_
_entity.id
_entity.type
_entity.pdbx_description
1 polymer ?
#
loop_
_entity_poly.entity_id
_entity_poly.type
_entity_poly.pdbx_seq_one_letter_code
_entity_poly.pdbx_strand_id
1 'polypeptide(L)'
;KNIKWVANKDFTMEVGKQQIGEYIQTWEVQPCWLYSLDFLYTTEEGHHTFYHYRARFSTPTPRKPIQGTASVYFIMDTSKVRDQTLPVEVHFVVESNRLVHTPGRTRFREKWLADVIESKTLLRNAVQF
;
A
#
# COMPACT_ATOMS: atom_id res chain seq x y z
N LYS A 1 -8.28 6.12 -9.69
CA LYS A 1 -8.38 5.41 -10.99
C LYS A 1 -7.82 3.99 -10.80
N ASN A 2 -7.82 3.12 -11.81
CA ASN A 2 -7.22 1.78 -11.70
C ASN A 2 -6.19 1.59 -12.81
N ILE A 3 -5.33 0.59 -12.66
CA ILE A 3 -4.37 0.15 -13.68
C ILE A 3 -4.68 -1.29 -14.12
N LYS A 4 -4.04 -1.73 -15.20
CA LYS A 4 -4.07 -3.14 -15.60
C LYS A 4 -2.95 -3.88 -14.86
N TRP A 5 -3.34 -4.76 -13.94
CA TRP A 5 -2.43 -5.60 -13.19
C TRP A 5 -1.87 -6.72 -14.07
N VAL A 6 -0.62 -7.12 -13.81
CA VAL A 6 0.09 -8.17 -14.56
C VAL A 6 -0.61 -9.51 -14.42
N ALA A 7 -0.52 -10.36 -15.44
CA ALA A 7 -1.00 -11.73 -15.39
C ALA A 7 -0.19 -12.58 -14.40
N ASN A 8 -0.80 -13.62 -13.84
CA ASN A 8 -0.15 -14.51 -12.87
C ASN A 8 1.17 -15.12 -13.40
N LYS A 9 1.20 -15.56 -14.66
CA LYS A 9 2.40 -16.13 -15.29
C LYS A 9 3.58 -15.16 -15.44
N ASP A 10 3.29 -13.87 -15.56
CA ASP A 10 4.29 -12.82 -15.84
C ASP A 10 4.64 -12.05 -14.56
N PHE A 11 4.10 -12.46 -13.40
CA PHE A 11 4.30 -11.78 -12.14
C PHE A 11 5.70 -12.06 -11.56
N THR A 12 6.38 -10.99 -11.15
CA THR A 12 7.56 -11.04 -10.28
C THR A 12 7.43 -10.02 -9.16
N MET A 13 8.28 -10.14 -8.15
CA MET A 13 8.29 -9.25 -6.98
C MET A 13 8.55 -7.80 -7.39
N GLU A 14 9.44 -7.59 -8.36
CA GLU A 14 9.83 -6.30 -8.92
C GLU A 14 8.71 -5.70 -9.76
N VAL A 15 8.03 -6.51 -10.60
CA VAL A 15 6.86 -6.08 -11.36
C VAL A 15 5.74 -5.65 -10.41
N GLY A 16 5.49 -6.42 -9.35
CA GLY A 16 4.52 -6.05 -8.32
C GLY A 16 4.84 -4.70 -7.67
N LYS A 17 6.11 -4.50 -7.29
CA LYS A 17 6.59 -3.21 -6.74
C LYS A 17 6.37 -2.07 -7.73
N GLN A 18 6.71 -2.25 -9.00
CA GLN A 18 6.52 -1.24 -10.03
C GLN A 18 5.04 -0.88 -10.21
N GLN A 19 4.17 -1.89 -10.37
CA GLN A 19 2.73 -1.67 -10.59
C GLN A 19 2.03 -1.04 -9.38
N ILE A 20 2.44 -1.39 -8.15
CA ILE A 20 1.96 -0.69 -6.95
C ILE A 20 2.35 0.79 -7.00
N GLY A 21 3.58 1.11 -7.42
CA GLY A 21 4.02 2.49 -7.62
C GLY A 21 3.17 3.24 -8.64
N GLU A 22 2.93 2.64 -9.81
CA GLU A 22 2.05 3.19 -10.85
C GLU A 22 0.61 3.39 -10.33
N TYR A 23 0.09 2.43 -9.56
CA TYR A 23 -1.23 2.55 -8.96
C TYR A 23 -1.32 3.71 -7.96
N ILE A 24 -0.32 3.89 -7.10
CA ILE A 24 -0.25 5.00 -6.14
C ILE A 24 -0.22 6.35 -6.86
N GLN A 25 0.46 6.46 -8.00
CA GLN A 25 0.45 7.69 -8.81
C GLN A 25 -0.95 8.06 -9.29
N THR A 26 -1.89 7.11 -9.35
CA THR A 26 -3.29 7.39 -9.69
C THR A 26 -4.14 7.94 -8.55
N TRP A 27 -3.61 8.05 -7.33
CA TRP A 27 -4.37 8.42 -6.13
C TRP A 27 -4.68 9.91 -6.00
N GLU A 28 -4.17 10.76 -6.90
CA GLU A 28 -4.45 12.22 -6.94
C GLU A 28 -4.21 12.90 -5.57
N VAL A 29 -3.21 12.42 -4.83
CA VAL A 29 -2.79 12.99 -3.54
C VAL A 29 -1.97 14.28 -3.77
N GLN A 30 -1.95 15.15 -2.77
CA GLN A 30 -1.18 16.38 -2.82
C GLN A 30 0.32 16.10 -3.00
N PRO A 31 1.06 16.93 -3.75
CA PRO A 31 2.51 16.74 -3.99
C PRO A 31 3.38 16.76 -2.74
N CYS A 32 2.88 17.25 -1.60
CA CYS A 32 3.59 17.22 -0.33
C CYS A 32 3.75 15.80 0.24
N TRP A 33 2.94 14.84 -0.23
CA TRP A 33 3.06 13.44 0.16
C TRP A 33 4.18 12.77 -0.62
N LEU A 34 5.23 12.42 0.11
CA LEU A 34 6.32 11.58 -0.39
C LEU A 34 6.18 10.17 0.19
N TYR A 35 6.59 9.16 -0.58
CA TYR A 35 6.57 7.78 -0.12
C TYR A 35 7.80 6.98 -0.52
N SER A 36 8.13 6.00 0.31
CA SER A 36 8.98 4.86 -0.06
C SER A 36 8.11 3.62 -0.25
N LEU A 37 8.48 2.75 -1.18
CA LEU A 37 7.82 1.47 -1.40
C LEU A 37 8.82 0.35 -1.21
N ASP A 38 8.51 -0.56 -0.28
CA ASP A 38 9.35 -1.68 0.09
C ASP A 38 8.61 -3.00 -0.13
N PHE A 39 9.31 -4.01 -0.62
CA PHE A 39 8.88 -5.39 -0.43
C PHE A 39 9.21 -5.82 1.00
N LEU A 40 8.32 -6.58 1.64
CA LEU A 40 8.49 -7.04 3.01
C LEU A 40 8.88 -8.52 3.05
N TYR A 41 7.97 -9.40 2.63
CA TYR A 41 8.13 -10.85 2.67
C TYR A 41 7.06 -11.54 1.83
N THR A 42 7.22 -12.84 1.66
CA THR A 42 6.26 -13.71 0.96
C THR A 42 5.68 -14.70 1.96
N THR A 43 4.39 -15.00 1.83
CA THR A 43 3.73 -16.10 2.57
C THR A 43 3.07 -17.05 1.59
N GLU A 44 3.11 -18.35 1.89
CA GLU A 44 2.43 -19.38 1.09
C GLU A 44 1.28 -19.99 1.90
N GLU A 45 0.11 -20.12 1.29
CA GLU A 45 -1.05 -20.76 1.89
C GLU A 45 -1.74 -21.65 0.84
N GLY A 46 -1.63 -22.97 1.03
CA GLY A 46 -2.16 -23.93 0.07
C GLY A 46 -1.56 -23.77 -1.33
N HIS A 47 -2.38 -23.32 -2.28
CA HIS A 47 -1.98 -23.09 -3.67
C HIS A 47 -1.74 -21.61 -4.01
N HIS A 48 -1.73 -20.73 -2.99
CA HIS A 48 -1.57 -19.30 -3.12
C HIS A 48 -0.22 -18.85 -2.57
N THR A 49 0.36 -17.85 -3.24
CA THR A 49 1.57 -17.15 -2.81
C THR A 49 1.24 -15.67 -2.71
N PHE A 50 1.40 -15.12 -1.51
CA PHE A 50 1.10 -13.72 -1.20
C PHE A 50 2.40 -12.93 -1.06
N TYR A 51 2.52 -11.86 -1.84
CA TYR A 51 3.65 -10.95 -1.82
C TYR A 51 3.26 -9.68 -1.07
N HIS A 52 3.93 -9.43 0.06
CA HIS A 52 3.59 -8.32 0.95
C HIS A 52 4.50 -7.13 0.68
N TYR A 53 3.89 -5.97 0.50
CA TYR A 53 4.59 -4.70 0.28
C TYR A 53 4.10 -3.64 1.26
N ARG A 54 4.94 -2.65 1.50
CA ARG A 54 4.59 -1.48 2.31
C ARG A 54 4.98 -0.20 1.58
N ALA A 55 3.99 0.64 1.32
CA ALA A 55 4.20 2.03 0.98
C ALA A 55 4.17 2.87 2.26
N ARG A 56 5.23 3.60 2.57
CA ARG A 56 5.30 4.47 3.75
C ARG A 56 5.30 5.92 3.33
N PHE A 57 4.26 6.64 3.72
CA PHE A 57 4.00 8.02 3.36
C PHE A 57 4.41 9.00 4.47
N SER A 58 4.86 10.18 4.08
CA SER A 58 5.13 11.32 4.98
C SER A 58 5.04 12.65 4.24
N THR A 59 4.93 13.75 5.00
CA THR A 59 4.91 15.13 4.46
C THR A 59 6.06 15.96 5.04
N PRO A 60 7.32 15.69 4.69
CA PRO A 60 8.45 16.43 5.23
C PRO A 60 8.48 17.87 4.69
N THR A 61 8.96 18.79 5.50
CA THR A 61 9.24 20.18 5.11
C THR A 61 10.63 20.60 5.57
N PRO A 62 11.27 21.63 4.98
CA PRO A 62 12.57 22.10 5.44
C PRO A 62 12.59 22.53 6.92
N ARG A 63 11.46 23.08 7.42
CA ARG A 63 11.35 23.55 8.82
C ARG A 63 10.96 22.45 9.80
N LYS A 64 10.24 21.43 9.32
CA LYS A 64 9.78 20.28 10.08
C LYS A 64 10.05 19.04 9.23
N PRO A 65 11.15 18.30 9.49
CA PRO A 65 11.41 16.99 8.87
C PRO A 65 10.25 16.02 9.13
N ILE A 66 10.37 14.75 8.73
CA ILE A 66 9.32 13.73 8.90
C ILE A 66 8.73 13.74 10.33
N GLN A 67 7.53 14.32 10.48
CA GLN A 67 6.84 14.46 11.78
C GLN A 67 6.06 13.22 12.18
N GLY A 68 5.72 12.41 11.18
CA GLY A 68 4.95 11.18 11.32
C GLY A 68 4.91 10.47 9.98
N THR A 69 4.53 9.20 10.02
CA THR A 69 4.38 8.38 8.84
C THR A 69 3.06 7.63 8.88
N ALA A 70 2.51 7.37 7.70
CA ALA A 70 1.37 6.48 7.52
C ALA A 70 1.75 5.39 6.52
N SER A 71 1.49 4.13 6.86
CA SER A 71 1.77 3.01 5.98
C SER A 71 0.51 2.54 5.25
N VAL A 72 0.65 2.16 3.99
CA VAL A 72 -0.34 1.37 3.27
C VAL A 72 0.31 0.03 2.93
N TYR A 73 -0.33 -1.05 3.37
CA TYR A 73 0.14 -2.40 3.16
C TYR A 73 -0.58 -2.99 1.97
N PHE A 74 0.16 -3.53 1.02
CA PHE A 74 -0.38 -4.19 -0.17
C PHE A 74 -0.07 -5.68 -0.12
N ILE A 75 -1.01 -6.46 -0.64
CA ILE A 75 -0.83 -7.88 -0.90
C ILE A 75 -1.15 -8.11 -2.37
N MET A 76 -0.24 -8.78 -3.07
CA MET A 76 -0.48 -9.33 -4.39
C MET A 76 -0.52 -10.85 -4.28
N ASP A 77 -1.63 -11.44 -4.70
CA ASP A 77 -1.90 -12.88 -4.62
C ASP A 77 -1.71 -13.52 -6.00
N THR A 78 -0.81 -14.50 -6.05
CA THR A 78 -0.68 -15.42 -7.18
C THR A 78 -1.14 -16.82 -6.80
N SER A 79 -1.89 -17.47 -7.70
CA SER A 79 -2.40 -18.82 -7.48
C SER A 79 -1.86 -19.78 -8.52
N LYS A 80 -1.42 -20.97 -8.10
CA LYS A 80 -0.93 -22.03 -8.99
C LYS A 80 -2.06 -22.78 -9.71
N VAL A 81 -3.30 -22.65 -9.23
CA VAL A 81 -4.47 -23.39 -9.76
C VAL A 81 -5.34 -22.53 -10.65
N ARG A 82 -5.34 -21.21 -10.44
CA ARG A 82 -6.09 -20.27 -11.29
C ARG A 82 -5.49 -20.19 -12.69
N ASP A 83 -6.30 -19.73 -13.63
CA ASP A 83 -5.86 -19.42 -14.99
C ASP A 83 -4.71 -18.40 -14.94
N GLN A 84 -3.56 -18.82 -15.44
CA GLN A 84 -2.31 -18.07 -15.39
C GLN A 84 -2.32 -16.83 -16.30
N THR A 85 -3.32 -16.69 -17.17
CA THR A 85 -3.55 -15.50 -18.00
C THR A 85 -4.34 -14.40 -17.30
N LEU A 86 -5.03 -14.73 -16.19
CA LEU A 86 -5.77 -13.75 -15.41
C LEU A 86 -4.81 -12.84 -14.62
N PRO A 87 -5.19 -11.57 -14.37
CA PRO A 87 -4.39 -10.66 -13.56
C PRO A 87 -4.27 -11.18 -12.13
N VAL A 88 -3.15 -10.87 -11.50
CA VAL A 88 -2.95 -11.09 -10.05
C VAL A 88 -3.99 -10.32 -9.24
N GLU A 89 -4.46 -10.92 -8.16
CA GLU A 89 -5.37 -10.25 -7.24
C GLU A 89 -4.59 -9.32 -6.33
N VAL A 90 -5.11 -8.10 -6.11
CA VAL A 90 -4.43 -7.07 -5.34
C VAL A 90 -5.35 -6.53 -4.27
N HIS A 91 -4.83 -6.47 -3.05
CA HIS A 91 -5.52 -5.91 -1.90
C HIS A 91 -4.62 -4.92 -1.17
N PHE A 92 -5.23 -3.96 -0.49
CA PHE A 92 -4.49 -3.07 0.39
C PHE A 92 -5.26 -2.66 1.64
N VAL A 93 -4.51 -2.33 2.69
CA VAL A 93 -5.02 -1.87 3.97
C VAL A 93 -4.21 -0.65 4.42
N VAL A 94 -4.88 0.37 4.91
CA VAL A 94 -4.22 1.52 5.53
C VAL A 94 -3.88 1.18 6.97
N GLU A 95 -2.71 1.58 7.43
CA GLU A 95 -2.26 1.40 8.81
C GLU A 95 -3.35 1.73 9.84
N SER A 96 -3.47 0.89 10.88
CA SER A 96 -4.48 0.99 11.94
C SER A 96 -5.94 0.87 11.48
N ASN A 97 -6.19 0.60 10.20
CA ASN A 97 -7.50 0.24 9.67
C ASN A 97 -7.59 -1.29 9.45
N ARG A 98 -8.77 -1.88 9.66
CA ARG A 98 -9.04 -3.30 9.38
C ARG A 98 -9.73 -3.51 8.03
N LEU A 99 -10.18 -2.44 7.38
CA LEU A 99 -10.87 -2.52 6.11
C LEU A 99 -9.91 -2.87 4.98
N VAL A 100 -10.20 -3.97 4.30
CA VAL A 100 -9.47 -4.41 3.11
C VAL A 100 -10.08 -3.76 1.87
N HIS A 101 -9.22 -3.17 1.05
CA HIS A 101 -9.59 -2.49 -0.18
C HIS A 101 -9.07 -3.23 -1.40
N THR A 102 -9.80 -3.11 -2.51
CA THR A 102 -9.39 -3.63 -3.82
C THR A 102 -9.18 -2.47 -4.79
N PRO A 103 -8.04 -2.40 -5.50
CA PRO A 103 -7.81 -1.41 -6.54
C PRO A 103 -8.94 -1.32 -7.55
N GLY A 104 -9.31 -0.09 -7.92
CA GLY A 104 -10.40 0.18 -8.85
C GLY A 104 -11.82 0.05 -8.27
N ARG A 105 -12.02 -0.70 -7.18
CA ARG A 105 -13.31 -0.73 -6.45
C ARG A 105 -13.42 0.38 -5.41
N THR A 106 -12.31 0.72 -4.76
CA THR A 106 -12.27 1.83 -3.80
C THR A 106 -11.36 2.94 -4.29
N ARG A 107 -11.84 4.19 -4.25
CA ARG A 107 -10.98 5.37 -4.46
C ARG A 107 -10.23 5.67 -3.18
N PHE A 108 -8.90 5.67 -3.25
CA PHE A 108 -8.04 6.09 -2.16
C PHE A 108 -8.34 7.54 -1.76
N ARG A 109 -8.32 7.83 -0.46
CA ARG A 109 -8.51 9.19 0.06
C ARG A 109 -7.27 9.60 0.85
N GLU A 110 -6.67 10.71 0.47
CA GLU A 110 -5.51 11.29 1.18
C GLU A 110 -5.76 11.47 2.67
N LYS A 111 -7.01 11.81 3.05
CA LYS A 111 -7.44 11.92 4.45
C LYS A 111 -7.08 10.67 5.29
N TRP A 112 -7.10 9.48 4.71
CA TRP A 112 -6.72 8.25 5.42
C TRP A 112 -5.26 8.27 5.91
N LEU A 113 -4.35 8.91 5.16
CA LEU A 113 -2.96 9.07 5.59
C LEU A 113 -2.85 10.11 6.71
N ALA A 114 -3.57 11.23 6.57
CA ALA A 114 -3.60 12.29 7.58
C ALA A 114 -4.15 11.79 8.92
N ASP A 115 -5.28 11.07 8.88
CA ASP A 115 -5.96 10.52 10.07
C ASP A 115 -5.03 9.57 10.84
N VAL A 116 -4.22 8.75 10.14
CA VAL A 116 -3.22 7.86 10.77
C VAL A 116 -2.15 8.67 11.50
N ILE A 117 -1.59 9.69 10.86
CA ILE A 117 -0.54 10.52 11.46
C ILE A 117 -1.10 11.28 12.67
N GLU A 118 -2.26 11.92 12.52
CA GLU A 118 -2.93 12.66 13.58
C GLU A 118 -3.24 11.78 14.79
N SER A 119 -3.79 10.58 14.56
CA SER A 119 -4.10 9.62 15.63
C SER A 119 -2.85 9.22 16.42
N LYS A 120 -1.72 8.97 15.74
CA LYS A 120 -0.45 8.68 16.43
C LYS A 120 0.08 9.89 17.20
N THR A 121 -0.08 11.10 16.67
CA THR A 121 0.33 12.33 17.37
C THR A 121 -0.50 12.54 18.63
N LEU A 122 -1.81 12.34 18.57
CA LEU A 122 -2.69 12.43 19.75
C LEU A 122 -2.29 11.41 20.83
N LEU A 123 -2.06 10.15 20.44
CA LEU A 123 -1.60 9.11 21.38
C LEU A 123 -0.24 9.45 21.99
N ARG A 124 0.71 9.96 21.20
CA ARG A 124 2.02 10.39 21.72
C ARG A 124 1.88 11.51 22.75
N ASN A 125 1.00 12.48 22.52
CA ASN A 125 0.79 13.59 23.44
C ASN A 125 0.04 13.18 24.72
N ALA A 126 -0.80 12.14 24.64
CA ALA A 126 -1.54 11.60 25.78
C ALA A 126 -0.65 10.80 26.74
N VAL A 127 0.46 10.23 26.26
CA VAL A 127 1.44 9.54 27.08
C VAL A 127 2.56 10.53 27.45
N GLN A 128 2.37 11.29 28.53
CA GLN A 128 3.47 12.03 29.15
C GLN A 128 4.33 11.05 29.96
N PHE A 129 5.62 10.95 29.61
CA PHE A 129 6.64 10.33 30.45
C PHE A 129 7.29 11.39 31.35
#